data_AF-A0A0F9C9M3-F1
#
_entry.id   AF-A0A0F9C9M3-F1
#
_cell.length_a   1.000
_cell.length_b   1.000
_cell.length_c   1.000
_cell.angle_alpha   90.00
_cell.angle_beta   90.00
_cell.angle_gamma   90.00
#
_symmetry.space_group_name_H-M   'P 1'
#
loop_
_entity.id
_entity.type
_entity.pdbx_description
1 polymer ?
#
loop_
_entity_poly.entity_id
_entity_poly.type
_entity_poly.pdbx_seq_one_letter_code
_entity_poly.pdbx_strand_id
1 'polypeptide(L)'
;MIHVPSESVYKKLCAENTTLMFVPAQNGEIAILIKAPIIYLNEICSDCEIEFVFAVHQDSAQRTCLCSALRINDDPDKPITFLGVDKEKEYHDSLLQFIKEKKAPVYLYDEMNMNLAGTEASITDDDAKVIKELIKDHPEFCTEMTREELDHALDCFVYSIDSKVDYEQSHEIDTVSVKIAFSDWQKNECFIFQEDTAKKISVNESDEGGILEARAWFALEMMFPMAIHKNPYYLKGGNRREITDILAYY
;
A
#
# COMPACT_ATOMS: atom_id res chain seq x y z
N MET A 1 -7.06 14.89 -6.69
CA MET A 1 -7.55 14.06 -7.81
C MET A 1 -8.08 12.76 -7.21
N ILE A 2 -9.25 12.25 -7.64
CA ILE A 2 -9.83 11.01 -7.11
C ILE A 2 -9.67 9.92 -8.16
N HIS A 3 -9.10 8.78 -7.77
CA HIS A 3 -9.02 7.59 -8.61
C HIS A 3 -10.05 6.54 -8.20
N VAL A 4 -10.77 6.02 -9.20
CA VAL A 4 -11.71 4.92 -9.02
C VAL A 4 -11.12 3.68 -9.70
N PRO A 5 -10.62 2.69 -8.93
CA PRO A 5 -10.03 1.49 -9.49
C PRO A 5 -11.08 0.61 -10.19
N SER A 6 -10.62 -0.25 -11.11
CA SER A 6 -11.46 -1.33 -11.64
C SER A 6 -11.84 -2.32 -10.53
N GLU A 7 -12.87 -3.15 -10.76
CA GLU A 7 -13.32 -4.13 -9.76
C GLU A 7 -12.21 -5.13 -9.37
N SER A 8 -11.39 -5.57 -10.33
CA SER A 8 -10.27 -6.49 -10.06
C SER A 8 -9.21 -5.84 -9.19
N VAL A 9 -8.82 -4.60 -9.51
CA VAL A 9 -7.85 -3.81 -8.73
C VAL A 9 -8.41 -3.50 -7.33
N TYR A 10 -9.70 -3.18 -7.22
CA TYR A 10 -10.34 -2.94 -5.94
C TYR A 10 -10.35 -4.19 -5.04
N LYS A 11 -10.64 -5.37 -5.60
CA LYS A 11 -10.57 -6.64 -4.85
C LYS A 11 -9.16 -6.89 -4.32
N LYS A 12 -8.13 -6.59 -5.11
CA LYS A 12 -6.73 -6.73 -4.67
C LYS A 12 -6.37 -5.73 -3.58
N LEU A 13 -6.75 -4.45 -3.74
CA LEU A 13 -6.62 -3.44 -2.67
C LEU A 13 -7.24 -3.91 -1.36
N CYS A 14 -8.45 -4.49 -1.41
CA CYS A 14 -9.11 -5.02 -0.22
C CYS A 14 -8.39 -6.22 0.42
N ALA A 15 -7.68 -7.02 -0.37
CA ALA A 15 -6.99 -8.22 0.11
C ALA A 15 -5.62 -7.92 0.74
N GLU A 16 -4.96 -6.86 0.31
CA GLU A 16 -3.63 -6.47 0.80
C GLU A 16 -3.72 -5.47 1.96
N ASN A 17 -2.85 -5.61 2.96
CA ASN A 17 -2.76 -4.63 4.07
C ASN A 17 -1.91 -3.41 3.67
N THR A 18 -0.78 -3.67 3.01
CA THR A 18 0.14 -2.68 2.45
C THR A 18 0.58 -3.16 1.08
N THR A 19 0.66 -2.28 0.08
CA THR A 19 1.11 -2.69 -1.26
C THR A 19 1.53 -1.51 -2.13
N LEU A 20 2.44 -1.77 -3.07
CA LEU A 20 2.80 -0.91 -4.20
C LEU A 20 2.40 -1.63 -5.47
N MET A 21 1.43 -1.09 -6.22
CA MET A 21 0.92 -1.73 -7.43
C MET A 21 1.01 -0.80 -8.63
N PHE A 22 1.44 -1.34 -9.77
CA PHE A 22 1.35 -0.69 -11.07
C PHE A 22 0.15 -1.26 -11.81
N VAL A 23 -0.86 -0.45 -12.07
CA VAL A 23 -2.13 -0.94 -12.61
C VAL A 23 -2.52 -0.21 -13.89
N PRO A 24 -3.25 -0.87 -14.80
CA PRO A 24 -3.82 -0.20 -15.96
C PRO A 24 -4.92 0.76 -15.49
N ALA A 25 -4.92 1.96 -16.06
CA ALA A 25 -5.96 2.96 -15.92
C ALA A 25 -6.82 3.04 -17.20
N GLN A 26 -7.82 3.93 -17.20
CA GLN A 26 -8.68 4.11 -18.37
C GLN A 26 -7.86 4.60 -19.58
N ASN A 27 -8.29 4.22 -20.79
CA ASN A 27 -7.67 4.62 -22.07
C ASN A 27 -6.22 4.18 -22.28
N GLY A 28 -5.76 3.12 -21.61
CA GLY A 28 -4.39 2.62 -21.75
C GLY A 28 -3.35 3.50 -21.05
N GLU A 29 -3.79 4.37 -20.14
CA GLU A 29 -2.92 5.01 -19.17
C GLU A 29 -2.57 4.02 -18.05
N ILE A 30 -1.66 4.41 -17.17
CA ILE A 30 -1.30 3.64 -15.97
C ILE A 30 -1.51 4.47 -14.71
N ALA A 31 -1.65 3.79 -13.59
CA ALA A 31 -1.65 4.38 -12.27
C ALA A 31 -0.77 3.57 -11.33
N ILE A 32 -0.15 4.25 -10.38
CA ILE A 32 0.56 3.62 -9.26
C ILE A 32 -0.33 3.74 -8.03
N LEU A 33 -0.67 2.62 -7.41
CA LEU A 33 -1.46 2.60 -6.19
C LEU A 33 -0.55 2.22 -5.03
N ILE A 34 -0.55 3.05 -3.99
CA ILE A 34 0.14 2.76 -2.74
C ILE A 34 -0.92 2.61 -1.67
N LYS A 35 -1.04 1.41 -1.10
CA LYS A 35 -1.84 1.19 0.09
C LYS A 35 -0.93 1.10 1.30
N ALA A 36 -1.20 1.90 2.33
CA ALA A 36 -0.48 1.81 3.59
C ALA A 36 -1.31 2.38 4.74
N PRO A 37 -0.93 2.07 5.99
CA PRO A 37 -1.52 2.72 7.14
C PRO A 37 -1.47 4.25 7.07
N ILE A 38 -2.53 4.92 7.54
CA ILE A 38 -2.65 6.38 7.40
C ILE A 38 -1.45 7.14 7.97
N ILE A 39 -0.86 6.63 9.05
CA ILE A 39 0.36 7.18 9.67
C ILE A 39 1.52 7.26 8.67
N TYR A 40 1.69 6.25 7.82
CA TYR A 40 2.77 6.19 6.84
C TYR A 40 2.42 6.92 5.55
N LEU A 41 1.13 7.06 5.23
CA LEU A 41 0.71 7.94 4.14
C LEU A 41 1.10 9.40 4.41
N ASN A 42 1.12 9.81 5.68
CA ASN A 42 1.57 11.14 6.07
C ASN A 42 3.09 11.31 5.85
N GLU A 43 3.89 10.29 6.19
CA GLU A 43 5.33 10.28 5.89
C GLU A 43 5.60 10.31 4.38
N ILE A 44 4.84 9.54 3.58
CA ILE A 44 4.93 9.58 2.10
C ILE A 44 4.56 10.96 1.54
N CYS A 45 3.58 11.63 2.16
CA CYS A 45 3.17 12.98 1.78
C CYS A 45 4.10 14.09 2.30
N SER A 46 5.09 13.73 3.10
CA SER A 46 6.12 14.62 3.62
C SER A 46 7.37 14.54 2.72
N ASP A 47 8.34 15.44 2.93
CA ASP A 47 9.59 15.48 2.14
C ASP A 47 10.57 14.32 2.45
N CYS A 48 10.05 13.17 2.88
CA CYS A 48 10.83 11.96 3.11
C CYS A 48 11.32 11.39 1.76
N GLU A 49 12.55 10.89 1.74
CA GLU A 49 13.08 10.24 0.54
C GLU A 49 12.41 8.88 0.34
N ILE A 50 11.78 8.70 -0.82
CA ILE A 50 11.05 7.48 -1.18
C ILE A 50 11.79 6.76 -2.31
N GLU A 51 11.92 5.44 -2.16
CA GLU A 51 12.46 4.57 -3.19
C GLU A 51 11.44 3.51 -3.59
N PHE A 52 11.43 3.14 -4.87
CA PHE A 52 10.85 1.88 -5.31
C PHE A 52 11.96 0.86 -5.49
N VAL A 53 11.80 -0.30 -4.85
CA VAL A 53 12.73 -1.41 -4.99
C VAL A 53 12.06 -2.49 -5.81
N PHE A 54 12.76 -3.04 -6.78
CA PHE A 54 12.27 -4.12 -7.62
C PHE A 54 13.22 -5.31 -7.55
N ALA A 55 12.66 -6.51 -7.62
CA ALA A 55 13.40 -7.74 -7.80
C ALA A 55 12.62 -8.69 -8.70
N VAL A 56 13.34 -9.55 -9.40
CA VAL A 56 12.75 -10.62 -10.18
C VAL A 56 13.12 -11.93 -9.53
N HIS A 57 12.11 -12.68 -9.11
CA HIS A 57 12.31 -14.02 -8.56
C HIS A 57 11.90 -15.06 -9.60
N GLN A 58 12.76 -16.06 -9.77
CA GLN A 58 12.49 -17.20 -10.64
C GLN A 58 12.57 -18.48 -9.82
N ASP A 59 11.50 -19.28 -9.87
CA ASP A 59 11.44 -20.53 -9.13
C ASP A 59 12.16 -21.68 -9.85
N SER A 60 12.18 -22.85 -9.20
CA SER A 60 12.77 -24.08 -9.75
C SER A 60 12.13 -24.56 -11.07
N ALA A 61 10.88 -24.16 -11.35
CA ALA A 61 10.14 -24.47 -12.57
C ALA A 61 10.31 -23.38 -13.64
N GLN A 62 11.24 -22.44 -13.45
CA GLN A 62 11.53 -21.31 -14.34
C GLN A 62 10.38 -20.31 -14.46
N ARG A 63 9.41 -20.34 -13.55
CA ARG A 63 8.32 -19.37 -13.47
C ARG A 63 8.84 -18.11 -12.80
N THR A 64 8.46 -16.95 -13.33
CA THR A 64 8.96 -15.64 -12.88
C THR A 64 7.84 -14.84 -12.21
N CYS A 65 8.12 -14.20 -11.07
CA CYS A 65 7.28 -13.16 -10.47
C CYS A 65 8.08 -11.88 -10.25
N LEU A 66 7.36 -10.76 -10.16
CA LEU A 66 7.92 -9.46 -9.84
C LEU A 66 7.67 -9.17 -8.36
N CYS A 67 8.74 -8.92 -7.63
CA CYS A 67 8.67 -8.36 -6.30
C CYS A 67 8.89 -6.85 -6.38
N SER A 68 8.08 -6.10 -5.65
CA SER A 68 8.16 -4.64 -5.56
C SER A 68 8.16 -4.23 -4.10
N ALA A 69 8.81 -3.12 -3.78
CA ALA A 69 8.70 -2.50 -2.47
C ALA A 69 8.63 -0.98 -2.58
N LEU A 70 7.87 -0.39 -1.66
CA LEU A 70 7.98 1.02 -1.31
C LEU A 70 8.89 1.13 -0.09
N ARG A 71 9.99 1.86 -0.20
CA ARG A 71 10.85 2.18 0.93
C ARG A 71 10.72 3.65 1.28
N ILE A 72 10.35 3.94 2.53
CA ILE A 72 10.25 5.27 3.11
C ILE A 72 11.47 5.45 4.01
N ASN A 73 12.33 6.42 3.70
CA ASN A 73 13.52 6.72 4.50
C ASN A 73 13.19 7.80 5.55
N ASP A 74 12.28 7.46 6.47
CA ASP A 74 11.90 8.30 7.62
C ASP A 74 12.95 8.24 8.75
N ASP A 75 13.53 7.06 8.99
CA ASP A 75 14.68 6.84 9.87
C ASP A 75 15.90 6.39 9.04
N PRO A 76 17.05 7.09 9.11
CA PRO A 76 18.26 6.73 8.36
C PRO A 76 18.78 5.30 8.62
N ASP A 77 18.52 4.75 9.80
CA ASP A 77 19.00 3.42 10.20
C ASP A 77 17.97 2.32 9.97
N LYS A 78 16.68 2.67 9.83
CA LYS A 78 15.55 1.74 9.80
C LYS A 78 14.42 2.26 8.90
N PRO A 79 14.63 2.32 7.58
CA PRO A 79 13.59 2.75 6.67
C PRO A 79 12.41 1.78 6.71
N ILE A 80 11.19 2.32 6.70
CA ILE A 80 9.98 1.51 6.57
C ILE A 80 9.92 0.95 5.15
N THR A 81 9.64 -0.35 5.02
CA THR A 81 9.51 -1.01 3.72
C THR A 81 8.18 -1.74 3.63
N PHE A 82 7.37 -1.40 2.61
CA PHE A 82 6.17 -2.15 2.25
C PHE A 82 6.46 -3.03 1.05
N LEU A 83 6.18 -4.32 1.20
CA LEU A 83 6.50 -5.33 0.20
C LEU A 83 5.26 -5.69 -0.61
N GLY A 84 5.47 -6.05 -1.86
CA GLY A 84 4.46 -6.53 -2.78
C GLY A 84 5.05 -7.60 -3.69
N VAL A 85 4.20 -8.52 -4.12
CA VAL A 85 4.53 -9.48 -5.17
C VAL A 85 3.36 -9.54 -6.13
N ASP A 86 3.67 -9.34 -7.41
CA ASP A 86 2.70 -9.34 -8.49
C ASP A 86 3.03 -10.45 -9.48
N LYS A 87 1.98 -11.16 -9.89
CA LYS A 87 2.06 -12.23 -10.88
C LYS A 87 1.17 -11.98 -12.09
N GLU A 88 0.32 -10.97 -12.02
CA GLU A 88 -0.58 -10.60 -13.10
C GLU A 88 0.17 -9.87 -14.21
N LYS A 89 0.05 -10.40 -15.43
CA LYS A 89 0.68 -9.81 -16.62
C LYS A 89 0.32 -8.33 -16.81
N GLU A 90 -0.92 -7.95 -16.54
CA GLU A 90 -1.39 -6.57 -16.71
C GLU A 90 -0.63 -5.57 -15.83
N TYR A 91 -0.16 -6.00 -14.65
CA TYR A 91 0.61 -5.13 -13.75
C TYR A 91 2.05 -5.02 -14.21
N HIS A 92 2.60 -6.10 -14.75
CA HIS A 92 3.90 -6.06 -15.41
C HIS A 92 3.89 -5.15 -16.65
N ASP A 93 2.88 -5.28 -17.52
CA ASP A 93 2.70 -4.42 -18.69
C ASP A 93 2.59 -2.94 -18.28
N SER A 94 1.93 -2.67 -17.13
CA SER A 94 1.82 -1.33 -16.55
C SER A 94 3.17 -0.79 -16.04
N LEU A 95 4.00 -1.63 -15.41
CA LEU A 95 5.36 -1.26 -15.03
C LEU A 95 6.22 -0.95 -16.26
N LEU A 96 6.16 -1.77 -17.31
CA LEU A 96 6.87 -1.50 -18.57
C LEU A 96 6.47 -0.15 -19.18
N GLN A 97 5.20 0.19 -19.10
CA GLN A 97 4.71 1.49 -19.53
C GLN A 97 5.22 2.62 -18.61
N PHE A 98 5.28 2.42 -17.29
CA PHE A 98 5.88 3.39 -16.36
C PHE A 98 7.36 3.64 -16.68
N ILE A 99 8.12 2.58 -16.94
CA ILE A 99 9.54 2.67 -17.33
C ILE A 99 9.70 3.46 -18.65
N LYS A 100 8.78 3.25 -19.61
CA LYS A 100 8.81 3.93 -20.91
C LYS A 100 8.44 5.42 -20.79
N GLU A 101 7.35 5.73 -20.11
CA GLU A 101 6.84 7.09 -19.98
C GLU A 101 7.60 7.89 -18.91
N LYS A 102 8.27 7.18 -17.98
CA LYS A 102 9.07 7.68 -16.83
C LYS A 102 8.28 8.52 -15.83
N LYS A 103 6.96 8.53 -15.98
CA LYS A 103 6.04 9.23 -15.11
C LYS A 103 4.68 8.54 -15.07
N ALA A 104 4.00 8.65 -13.94
CA ALA A 104 2.65 8.12 -13.77
C ALA A 104 1.93 8.83 -12.62
N PRO A 105 0.60 8.94 -12.66
CA PRO A 105 -0.18 9.35 -11.51
C PRO A 105 -0.06 8.29 -10.40
N VAL A 106 0.06 8.76 -9.16
CA VAL A 106 0.12 7.95 -7.95
C VAL A 106 -1.06 8.29 -7.05
N TYR A 107 -1.65 7.27 -6.45
CA TYR A 107 -2.80 7.40 -5.57
C TYR A 107 -2.56 6.66 -4.26
N LEU A 108 -2.75 7.37 -3.15
CA LEU A 108 -2.61 6.81 -1.80
C LEU A 108 -3.95 6.28 -1.30
N TYR A 109 -3.94 5.06 -0.81
CA TYR A 109 -5.07 4.37 -0.20
C TYR A 109 -4.72 3.99 1.23
N ASP A 110 -5.68 4.18 2.14
CA ASP A 110 -5.53 3.75 3.51
C ASP A 110 -6.00 2.30 3.73
N GLU A 111 -5.99 1.86 4.98
CA GLU A 111 -6.39 0.51 5.39
C GLU A 111 -7.85 0.18 5.03
N MET A 112 -8.71 1.20 4.95
CA MET A 112 -10.12 1.07 4.57
C MET A 112 -10.35 1.27 3.05
N ASN A 113 -9.29 1.36 2.26
CA ASN A 113 -9.30 1.60 0.81
C ASN A 113 -9.89 2.96 0.41
N MET A 114 -9.78 3.97 1.27
CA MET A 114 -10.14 5.35 0.92
C MET A 114 -8.97 6.03 0.19
N ASN A 115 -9.23 6.67 -0.95
CA ASN A 115 -8.20 7.42 -1.68
C ASN A 115 -7.95 8.79 -1.03
N LEU A 116 -6.92 8.88 -0.20
CA LEU A 116 -6.65 10.06 0.61
C LEU A 116 -5.75 11.11 -0.06
N ALA A 117 -4.99 10.74 -1.09
CA ALA A 117 -4.18 11.69 -1.84
C ALA A 117 -3.85 11.18 -3.25
N GLY A 118 -3.42 12.10 -4.12
CA GLY A 118 -2.78 11.76 -5.38
C GLY A 118 -1.71 12.75 -5.81
N THR A 119 -0.74 12.29 -6.60
CA THR A 119 0.35 13.10 -7.17
C THR A 119 0.81 12.50 -8.51
N GLU A 120 1.86 13.05 -9.12
CA GLU A 120 2.60 12.44 -10.23
C GLU A 120 3.97 11.98 -9.70
N ALA A 121 4.32 10.72 -9.94
CA ALA A 121 5.67 10.19 -9.72
C ALA A 121 6.47 10.26 -11.01
N SER A 122 7.78 10.44 -10.87
CA SER A 122 8.72 10.40 -11.98
C SER A 122 10.04 9.74 -11.59
N ILE A 123 10.70 9.15 -12.60
CA ILE A 123 12.02 8.53 -12.51
C ILE A 123 12.96 9.12 -13.58
N THR A 124 14.27 8.98 -13.38
CA THR A 124 15.26 9.43 -14.36
C THR A 124 15.41 8.43 -15.52
N ASP A 125 16.08 8.85 -16.60
CA ASP A 125 16.45 7.96 -17.70
C ASP A 125 17.37 6.83 -17.27
N ASP A 126 18.24 7.07 -16.29
CA ASP A 126 19.16 6.04 -15.79
C ASP A 126 18.40 5.04 -14.90
N ASP A 127 17.50 5.51 -14.03
CA ASP A 127 16.59 4.62 -13.27
C ASP A 127 15.81 3.71 -14.21
N ALA A 128 15.19 4.28 -15.25
CA ALA A 128 14.42 3.53 -16.24
C ALA A 128 15.29 2.46 -16.95
N LYS A 129 16.56 2.75 -17.25
CA LYS A 129 17.48 1.76 -17.83
C LYS A 129 17.79 0.63 -16.86
N VAL A 130 18.06 0.92 -15.59
CA VAL A 130 18.43 -0.12 -14.63
C VAL A 130 17.22 -1.03 -14.33
N ILE A 131 16.02 -0.48 -14.16
CA ILE A 131 14.81 -1.30 -14.00
C ILE A 131 14.58 -2.15 -15.26
N LYS A 132 14.74 -1.56 -16.45
CA LYS A 132 14.59 -2.30 -17.71
C LYS A 132 15.60 -3.44 -17.84
N GLU A 133 16.84 -3.22 -17.41
CA GLU A 133 17.90 -4.22 -17.43
C GLU A 133 17.59 -5.39 -16.51
N LEU A 134 17.02 -5.13 -15.32
CA LEU A 134 16.59 -6.16 -14.37
C LEU A 134 15.52 -7.09 -14.96
N ILE A 135 14.56 -6.55 -15.72
CA ILE A 135 13.42 -7.32 -16.24
C ILE A 135 13.64 -7.86 -17.67
N LYS A 136 14.72 -7.49 -18.36
CA LYS A 136 14.90 -7.74 -19.81
C LYS A 136 14.87 -9.23 -20.19
N ASP A 137 15.38 -10.10 -19.30
CA ASP A 137 15.55 -11.53 -19.54
C ASP A 137 14.31 -12.34 -19.09
N HIS A 138 13.29 -11.65 -18.57
CA HIS A 138 12.10 -12.25 -17.98
C HIS A 138 10.82 -11.73 -18.64
N PRO A 139 10.58 -12.03 -19.93
CA PRO A 139 9.46 -11.46 -20.68
C PRO A 139 8.08 -12.03 -20.29
N GLU A 140 8.03 -13.17 -19.61
CA GLU A 140 6.79 -13.88 -19.28
C GLU A 140 6.71 -14.12 -17.76
N PHE A 141 5.95 -13.27 -17.08
CA PHE A 141 5.59 -13.45 -15.67
C PHE A 141 4.48 -14.49 -15.55
N CYS A 142 4.62 -15.42 -14.60
CA CYS A 142 3.76 -16.58 -14.49
C CYS A 142 2.53 -16.32 -13.62
N THR A 143 1.34 -16.43 -14.21
CA THR A 143 0.06 -16.24 -13.51
C THR A 143 -0.34 -17.40 -12.57
N GLU A 144 0.35 -18.53 -12.64
CA GLU A 144 -0.06 -19.79 -12.01
C GLU A 144 0.66 -20.11 -10.69
N MET A 145 1.47 -19.19 -10.15
CA MET A 145 2.11 -19.40 -8.85
C MET A 145 1.09 -19.51 -7.71
N THR A 146 1.32 -20.46 -6.81
CA THR A 146 0.58 -20.66 -5.57
C THR A 146 0.93 -19.60 -4.54
N ARG A 147 0.16 -19.51 -3.44
CA ARG A 147 0.44 -18.55 -2.37
C ARG A 147 1.79 -18.82 -1.69
N GLU A 148 2.09 -20.08 -1.40
CA GLU A 148 3.36 -20.48 -0.76
C GLU A 148 4.58 -20.11 -1.62
N GLU A 149 4.47 -20.24 -2.95
CA GLU A 149 5.53 -19.84 -3.88
C GLU A 149 5.75 -18.33 -3.91
N LEU A 150 4.66 -17.55 -3.82
CA LEU A 150 4.73 -16.08 -3.73
C LEU A 150 5.30 -15.62 -2.39
N ASP A 151 4.92 -16.27 -1.29
CA ASP A 151 5.47 -15.97 0.03
C ASP A 151 6.97 -16.30 0.08
N HIS A 152 7.42 -17.40 -0.52
CA HIS A 152 8.85 -17.72 -0.66
C HIS A 152 9.62 -16.69 -1.51
N ALA A 153 9.02 -16.21 -2.60
CA ALA A 153 9.62 -15.13 -3.40
C ALA A 153 9.79 -13.85 -2.58
N LEU A 154 8.80 -13.52 -1.73
CA LEU A 154 8.90 -12.41 -0.79
C LEU A 154 10.01 -12.64 0.25
N ASP A 155 10.15 -13.84 0.81
CA ASP A 155 11.23 -14.15 1.75
C ASP A 155 12.62 -13.96 1.12
N CYS A 156 12.82 -14.41 -0.13
CA CYS A 156 14.05 -14.18 -0.89
C CYS A 156 14.28 -12.69 -1.16
N PHE A 157 13.20 -11.95 -1.47
CA PHE A 157 13.29 -10.52 -1.71
C PHE A 157 13.68 -9.76 -0.44
N VAL A 158 13.07 -10.06 0.72
CA VAL A 158 13.42 -9.45 2.00
C VAL A 158 14.88 -9.75 2.36
N TYR A 159 15.30 -11.01 2.24
CA TYR A 159 16.68 -11.42 2.47
C TYR A 159 17.67 -10.61 1.62
N SER A 160 17.30 -10.30 0.37
CA SER A 160 18.16 -9.57 -0.57
C SER A 160 18.23 -8.06 -0.31
N ILE A 161 17.19 -7.47 0.29
CA ILE A 161 17.14 -6.02 0.57
C ILE A 161 17.49 -5.67 2.02
N ASP A 162 17.46 -6.64 2.94
CA ASP A 162 17.91 -6.53 4.33
C ASP A 162 18.64 -7.81 4.78
N SER A 163 19.98 -7.74 4.78
CA SER A 163 20.86 -8.85 5.14
C SER A 163 20.78 -9.28 6.62
N LYS A 164 20.00 -8.59 7.46
CA LYS A 164 19.80 -8.96 8.87
C LYS A 164 18.64 -9.93 9.06
N VAL A 165 17.80 -10.08 8.04
CA VAL A 165 16.64 -10.97 8.09
C VAL A 165 17.02 -12.25 7.36
N ASP A 166 16.95 -13.38 8.08
CA ASP A 166 17.24 -14.69 7.55
C ASP A 166 15.97 -15.54 7.60
N TYR A 167 15.58 -16.09 6.44
CA TYR A 167 14.43 -16.98 6.31
C TYR A 167 14.92 -18.35 5.87
N GLU A 168 14.19 -19.40 6.25
CA GLU A 168 14.56 -20.76 5.87
C GLU A 168 14.46 -20.89 4.34
N GLN A 169 15.55 -21.31 3.69
CA GLN A 169 15.64 -21.51 2.23
C GLN A 169 15.66 -20.23 1.37
N SER A 170 15.68 -19.02 1.96
CA SER A 170 15.86 -17.80 1.17
C SER A 170 17.26 -17.73 0.55
N HIS A 171 17.36 -17.09 -0.61
CA HIS A 171 18.62 -16.82 -1.29
C HIS A 171 18.62 -15.41 -1.87
N GLU A 172 19.82 -14.92 -2.16
CA GLU A 172 20.01 -13.60 -2.77
C GLU A 172 19.48 -13.60 -4.21
N ILE A 173 18.65 -12.60 -4.52
CA ILE A 173 18.13 -12.31 -5.85
C ILE A 173 18.54 -10.88 -6.26
N ASP A 174 18.67 -10.65 -7.57
CA ASP A 174 19.03 -9.33 -8.07
C ASP A 174 17.94 -8.31 -7.73
N THR A 175 18.37 -7.18 -7.16
CA THR A 175 17.48 -6.08 -6.79
C THR A 175 17.97 -4.76 -7.37
N VAL A 176 17.03 -3.87 -7.70
CA VAL A 176 17.32 -2.48 -8.02
C VAL A 176 16.49 -1.57 -7.13
N SER A 177 17.12 -0.52 -6.59
CA SER A 177 16.41 0.58 -5.93
C SER A 177 16.49 1.83 -6.81
N VAL A 178 15.36 2.51 -6.98
CA VAL A 178 15.27 3.78 -7.72
C VAL A 178 14.59 4.84 -6.85
N LYS A 179 15.15 6.05 -6.87
CA LYS A 179 14.56 7.19 -6.15
C LYS A 179 13.38 7.72 -6.93
N ILE A 180 12.28 7.98 -6.23
CA ILE A 180 11.06 8.48 -6.84
C ILE A 180 10.89 9.96 -6.51
N ALA A 181 10.77 10.77 -7.56
CA ALA A 181 10.42 12.17 -7.41
C ALA A 181 8.90 12.32 -7.52
N PHE A 182 8.27 12.78 -6.44
CA PHE A 182 6.86 13.15 -6.42
C PHE A 182 6.67 14.65 -6.67
N SER A 183 5.64 14.98 -7.44
CA SER A 183 5.11 16.35 -7.49
C SER A 183 4.33 16.69 -6.21
N ASP A 184 3.80 17.92 -6.13
CA ASP A 184 2.96 18.34 -5.01
C ASP A 184 1.75 17.42 -4.81
N TRP A 185 1.58 16.95 -3.57
CA TRP A 185 0.48 16.08 -3.20
C TRP A 185 -0.87 16.81 -3.19
N GLN A 186 -1.82 16.32 -3.98
CA GLN A 186 -3.22 16.71 -3.89
C GLN A 186 -3.95 15.85 -2.86
N LYS A 187 -4.15 16.41 -1.66
CA LYS A 187 -4.81 15.73 -0.56
C LYS A 187 -6.33 15.79 -0.74
N ASN A 188 -6.98 14.64 -0.63
CA ASN A 188 -8.43 14.52 -0.67
C ASN A 188 -9.01 14.57 0.74
N GLU A 189 -10.25 15.02 0.85
CA GLU A 189 -11.01 14.98 2.09
C GLU A 189 -12.06 13.88 1.97
N CYS A 190 -11.90 12.81 2.75
CA CYS A 190 -12.89 11.76 2.88
C CYS A 190 -13.74 12.00 4.13
N PHE A 191 -14.97 11.49 4.14
CA PHE A 191 -15.86 11.65 5.29
C PHE A 191 -16.47 10.30 5.64
N ILE A 192 -16.36 9.91 6.92
CA ILE A 192 -17.14 8.82 7.50
C ILE A 192 -18.37 9.44 8.15
N PHE A 193 -19.54 8.95 7.77
CA PHE A 193 -20.81 9.36 8.36
C PHE A 193 -21.22 8.37 9.45
N GLN A 194 -21.54 8.89 10.63
CA GLN A 194 -22.02 8.15 11.79
C GLN A 194 -23.27 8.85 12.31
N GLU A 195 -24.44 8.22 12.15
CA GLU A 195 -25.76 8.79 12.50
C GLU A 195 -25.90 10.25 12.01
N ASP A 196 -25.78 11.23 12.91
CA ASP A 196 -25.91 12.66 12.65
C ASP A 196 -24.56 13.42 12.54
N THR A 197 -23.44 12.71 12.53
CA THR A 197 -22.09 13.29 12.52
C THR A 197 -21.28 12.85 11.32
N ALA A 198 -20.50 13.77 10.76
CA ALA A 198 -19.52 13.46 9.71
C ALA A 198 -18.12 13.71 10.28
N LYS A 199 -17.29 12.67 10.28
CA LYS A 199 -15.88 12.73 10.64
C LYS A 199 -15.06 12.85 9.36
N LYS A 200 -14.33 13.96 9.23
CA LYS A 200 -13.36 14.15 8.14
C LYS A 200 -12.15 13.23 8.35
N ILE A 201 -11.67 12.64 7.28
CA ILE A 201 -10.44 11.87 7.21
C ILE A 201 -9.56 12.50 6.14
N SER A 202 -8.33 12.81 6.53
CA SER A 202 -7.30 13.35 5.65
C SER A 202 -5.94 12.88 6.15
N VAL A 203 -4.97 12.82 5.25
CA VAL A 203 -3.59 12.39 5.55
C VAL A 203 -2.92 13.28 6.63
N ASN A 204 -3.33 14.54 6.76
CA ASN A 204 -2.72 15.49 7.70
C ASN A 204 -3.52 15.66 9.00
N GLU A 205 -4.50 14.79 9.26
CA GLU A 205 -5.35 14.98 10.43
C GLU A 205 -4.57 14.69 11.71
N SER A 206 -4.65 15.63 12.66
CA SER A 206 -3.85 15.60 13.90
C SER A 206 -4.49 14.76 15.01
N ASP A 207 -5.80 14.51 14.92
CA ASP A 207 -6.55 13.69 15.88
C ASP A 207 -6.56 12.20 15.45
N GLU A 208 -5.40 11.55 15.55
CA GLU A 208 -5.25 10.13 15.20
C GLU A 208 -6.20 9.22 16.00
N GLY A 209 -6.33 9.47 17.30
CA GLY A 209 -7.19 8.70 18.20
C GLY A 209 -8.66 8.81 17.82
N GLY A 210 -9.15 10.03 17.60
CA GLY A 210 -10.54 10.24 17.19
C GLY A 210 -10.86 9.75 15.78
N ILE A 211 -9.88 9.65 14.87
CA ILE A 211 -10.04 8.97 13.58
C ILE A 211 -10.10 7.45 13.77
N LEU A 212 -9.17 6.88 14.54
CA LEU A 212 -9.12 5.45 14.78
C LEU A 212 -10.44 4.95 15.38
N GLU A 213 -10.98 5.66 16.37
CA GLU A 213 -12.31 5.38 16.92
C GLU A 213 -13.40 5.43 15.85
N ALA A 214 -13.43 6.46 15.01
CA ALA A 214 -14.46 6.61 13.98
C ALA A 214 -14.39 5.48 12.94
N ARG A 215 -13.18 5.04 12.58
CA ARG A 215 -12.93 3.91 11.67
C ARG A 215 -13.35 2.59 12.29
N ALA A 216 -12.95 2.34 13.54
CA ALA A 216 -13.33 1.13 14.27
C ALA A 216 -14.85 1.04 14.44
N TRP A 217 -15.50 2.18 14.73
CA TRP A 217 -16.96 2.26 14.78
C TRP A 217 -17.57 1.84 13.44
N PHE A 218 -17.16 2.49 12.35
CA PHE A 218 -17.72 2.24 11.02
C PHE A 218 -17.54 0.78 10.59
N ALA A 219 -16.36 0.20 10.86
CA ALA A 219 -16.09 -1.20 10.58
C ALA A 219 -17.03 -2.15 11.38
N LEU A 220 -17.25 -1.86 12.66
CA LEU A 220 -18.11 -2.66 13.53
C LEU A 220 -19.60 -2.47 13.24
N GLU A 221 -20.03 -1.27 12.83
CA GLU A 221 -21.42 -0.97 12.50
C GLU A 221 -21.95 -1.86 11.37
N MET A 222 -21.10 -2.20 10.39
CA MET A 222 -21.47 -3.13 9.32
C MET A 222 -21.72 -4.56 9.81
N MET A 223 -21.10 -4.96 10.93
CA MET A 223 -21.23 -6.30 11.52
C MET A 223 -22.30 -6.36 12.63
N PHE A 224 -22.52 -5.26 13.34
CA PHE A 224 -23.40 -5.15 14.51
C PHE A 224 -24.40 -3.98 14.33
N PRO A 225 -25.25 -4.02 13.30
CA PRO A 225 -26.19 -2.94 13.06
C PRO A 225 -27.11 -2.76 14.28
N MET A 226 -27.21 -1.53 14.77
CA MET A 226 -28.03 -1.15 15.95
C MET A 226 -27.59 -1.74 17.29
N ALA A 227 -26.47 -2.47 17.35
CA ALA A 227 -25.95 -3.11 18.57
C ALA A 227 -24.51 -2.65 18.88
N ILE A 228 -24.21 -1.40 18.53
CA ILE A 228 -22.92 -0.76 18.73
C ILE A 228 -23.13 0.56 19.52
N HIS A 229 -22.27 0.83 20.51
CA HIS A 229 -22.35 2.00 21.38
C HIS A 229 -20.99 2.65 21.54
N LYS A 230 -20.96 3.98 21.35
CA LYS A 230 -19.73 4.77 21.44
C LYS A 230 -19.61 5.35 22.84
N ASN A 231 -18.42 5.27 23.40
CA ASN A 231 -18.04 5.73 24.73
C ASN A 231 -19.06 5.31 25.81
N PRO A 232 -19.50 4.03 25.85
CA PRO A 232 -20.43 3.54 26.86
C PRO A 232 -19.85 3.73 28.26
N TYR A 233 -20.73 4.06 29.19
CA TYR A 233 -20.33 4.38 30.54
C TYR A 233 -21.23 3.71 31.57
N TYR A 234 -20.69 3.56 32.77
CA TYR A 234 -21.43 3.14 33.94
C TYR A 234 -21.22 4.14 35.08
N LEU A 235 -22.14 4.11 36.04
CA LEU A 235 -22.08 4.95 37.23
C LEU A 235 -21.54 4.13 38.41
N LYS A 236 -20.47 4.61 39.05
CA LYS A 236 -19.92 4.01 40.27
C LYS A 236 -19.69 5.10 41.31
N GLY A 237 -20.49 5.07 42.39
CA GLY A 237 -20.41 6.05 43.47
C GLY A 237 -20.69 7.49 43.02
N GLY A 238 -21.65 7.68 42.10
CA GLY A 238 -22.02 8.99 41.54
C GLY A 238 -21.10 9.51 40.42
N ASN A 239 -19.95 8.86 40.18
CA ASN A 239 -19.04 9.22 39.10
C ASN A 239 -19.32 8.40 37.84
N ARG A 240 -19.29 9.08 36.69
CA ARG A 240 -19.34 8.46 35.35
C ARG A 240 -17.97 7.90 35.01
N ARG A 241 -17.90 6.61 34.65
CA ARG A 241 -16.70 5.96 34.15
C ARG A 241 -17.00 5.32 32.81
N GLU A 242 -16.15 5.62 31.83
CA GLU A 242 -16.15 4.96 30.55
C GLU A 242 -15.70 3.50 30.69
N ILE A 243 -16.34 2.62 29.93
CA ILE A 243 -16.04 1.19 29.92
C ILE A 243 -14.94 0.91 28.90
N THR A 244 -15.11 1.47 27.71
CA THR A 244 -14.32 1.29 26.48
C THR A 244 -14.76 2.39 25.50
N ASP A 245 -13.97 2.68 24.47
CA ASP A 245 -14.32 3.67 23.45
C ASP A 245 -15.47 3.16 22.56
N ILE A 246 -15.52 1.84 22.30
CA ILE A 246 -16.55 1.20 21.48
C ILE A 246 -16.96 -0.14 22.09
N LEU A 247 -18.27 -0.38 22.20
CA LEU A 247 -18.86 -1.65 22.61
C LEU A 247 -19.83 -2.14 21.54
N ALA A 248 -19.66 -3.39 21.11
CA ALA A 248 -20.59 -4.09 20.23
C ALA A 248 -20.98 -5.45 20.83
N TYR A 249 -22.20 -5.92 20.58
CA TYR A 249 -22.70 -7.20 21.11
C TYR A 249 -23.71 -7.90 20.16
N TYR A 250 -23.89 -9.21 20.37
CA TYR A 250 -24.87 -10.06 19.66
C TYR A 250 -26.19 -10.19 20.42
#